data_AF-A0A4S8KPE2-F1
#
_entry.id   AF-A0A4S8KPE2-F1
#
_cell.length_a   1.000
_cell.length_b   1.000
_cell.length_c   1.000
_cell.angle_alpha   90.00
_cell.angle_beta   90.00
_cell.angle_gamma   90.00
#
_symmetry.space_group_name_H-M   'P 1'
#
loop_
_entity.id
_entity.type
_entity.pdbx_description
1 polymer ?
#
loop_
_entity_poly.entity_id
_entity_poly.type
_entity_poly.pdbx_seq_one_letter_code
_entity_poly.pdbx_strand_id
1 'polypeptide(L)'
;TFASIRFSSDDPLTFDEIPWPVLHSPKKLSINDITWRSVEDFFNYVRSSQEQEDYKKIVYASRLQFHTDKWVSRLNTVKDKATRDAIEKGMFCTRPILVYVA
;
A
#
# COMPACT_ATOMS: atom_id res chain seq x y z
N THR A 1 -3.93 5.07 12.84
CA THR A 1 -3.18 4.82 11.58
C THR A 1 -3.93 3.78 10.76
N PHE A 2 -3.75 3.66 9.44
CA PHE A 2 -4.44 2.63 8.62
C PHE A 2 -4.24 1.20 9.16
N ALA A 3 -3.11 0.94 9.83
CA ALA A 3 -2.84 -0.31 10.51
C ALA A 3 -3.85 -0.65 11.64
N SER A 4 -4.47 0.34 12.27
CA SER A 4 -5.43 0.17 13.39
C SER A 4 -6.89 0.16 12.96
N ILE A 5 -7.20 0.42 11.68
CA ILE A 5 -8.57 0.40 11.17
C ILE A 5 -9.07 -1.05 11.13
N ARG A 6 -10.31 -1.25 11.60
CA ARG A 6 -11.01 -2.53 11.55
C ARG A 6 -12.04 -2.48 10.44
N PHE A 7 -11.80 -3.24 9.38
CA PHE A 7 -12.75 -3.42 8.29
C PHE A 7 -13.71 -4.56 8.62
N SER A 8 -14.95 -4.45 8.15
CA SER A 8 -16.00 -5.43 8.38
C SER A 8 -16.87 -5.61 7.13
N SER A 9 -17.82 -6.54 7.16
CA SER A 9 -18.76 -6.73 6.05
C SER A 9 -19.69 -5.54 5.83
N ASP A 10 -19.90 -4.73 6.87
CA ASP A 10 -20.76 -3.53 6.87
C ASP A 10 -19.96 -2.26 6.53
N ASP A 11 -18.65 -2.31 6.75
CA ASP A 11 -17.69 -1.25 6.43
C ASP A 11 -16.44 -1.86 5.78
N PRO A 12 -16.55 -2.25 4.49
CA PRO A 12 -15.50 -2.98 3.80
C PRO A 12 -14.35 -2.05 3.39
N LEU A 13 -13.16 -2.63 3.24
CA LEU A 13 -12.02 -1.89 2.71
C LEU A 13 -12.31 -1.33 1.31
N THR A 14 -12.05 -0.04 1.11
CA THR A 14 -12.10 0.60 -0.19
C THR A 14 -10.70 0.96 -0.72
N PHE A 15 -10.58 1.13 -2.03
CA PHE A 15 -9.30 1.46 -2.67
C PHE A 15 -8.71 2.78 -2.17
N ASP A 16 -9.56 3.78 -1.95
CA ASP A 16 -9.17 5.15 -1.57
C ASP A 16 -8.66 5.25 -0.12
N GLU A 17 -9.06 4.31 0.74
CA GLU A 17 -8.60 4.24 2.13
C GLU A 17 -7.18 3.71 2.27
N ILE A 18 -6.67 3.06 1.22
CA ILE A 18 -5.34 2.49 1.21
C ILE A 18 -4.34 3.61 0.92
N PRO A 19 -3.38 3.88 1.82
CA PRO A 19 -2.33 4.85 1.56
C PRO A 19 -1.25 4.19 0.71
N TRP A 20 -1.52 4.12 -0.59
CA TRP A 20 -0.60 3.60 -1.57
C TRP A 20 0.71 4.41 -1.57
N PRO A 21 1.88 3.74 -1.52
CA PRO A 21 3.19 4.41 -1.52
C PRO A 21 3.54 4.89 -2.93
N VAL A 22 2.82 5.89 -3.43
CA VAL A 22 2.99 6.49 -4.78
C VAL A 22 2.99 8.01 -4.67
N LEU A 23 3.64 8.70 -5.60
CA LEU A 23 3.73 10.18 -5.62
C LEU A 23 2.49 10.87 -6.20
N HIS A 24 1.33 10.26 -6.07
CA HIS A 24 0.07 10.74 -6.63
C HIS A 24 -0.91 11.09 -5.50
N SER A 25 -1.78 12.08 -5.75
CA SER A 25 -2.84 12.40 -4.79
C SER A 25 -3.87 11.27 -4.73
N PRO A 26 -4.25 10.78 -3.53
CA PRO A 26 -5.26 9.73 -3.39
C PRO A 26 -6.57 10.05 -4.11
N LYS A 27 -6.96 11.33 -4.17
CA LYS A 27 -8.22 11.79 -4.82
C LYS A 27 -8.23 11.63 -6.35
N LYS A 28 -7.09 11.41 -6.98
CA LYS A 28 -6.95 11.22 -8.43
C LYS A 28 -6.34 9.87 -8.77
N LEU A 29 -6.13 9.03 -7.76
CA LEU A 29 -5.42 7.79 -7.92
C LEU A 29 -6.37 6.72 -8.46
N SER A 30 -5.95 6.02 -9.49
CA SER A 30 -6.62 4.81 -9.96
C SER A 30 -5.75 3.59 -9.71
N ILE A 31 -6.33 2.40 -9.77
CA ILE A 31 -5.56 1.16 -9.63
C ILE A 31 -4.46 1.03 -10.70
N ASN A 32 -4.68 1.59 -11.89
CA ASN A 32 -3.71 1.52 -12.98
C ASN A 32 -2.45 2.35 -12.67
N ASP A 33 -2.54 3.29 -11.74
CA ASP A 33 -1.42 4.08 -11.26
C ASP A 33 -0.60 3.36 -10.20
N ILE A 34 -1.10 2.24 -9.66
CA ILE A 34 -0.39 1.38 -8.71
C ILE A 34 0.43 0.37 -9.51
N THR A 35 1.62 0.83 -9.90
CA THR A 35 2.58 0.03 -10.66
C THR A 35 3.84 -0.15 -9.83
N TRP A 36 4.65 -1.12 -10.22
CA TRP A 36 5.99 -1.27 -9.68
C TRP A 36 6.78 0.05 -9.70
N ARG A 37 6.79 0.73 -10.86
CA ARG A 37 7.56 1.95 -11.09
C ARG A 37 7.09 3.11 -10.21
N SER A 38 5.78 3.32 -10.07
CA SER A 38 5.27 4.41 -9.24
C SER A 38 5.57 4.22 -7.75
N VAL A 39 5.69 2.97 -7.29
CA VAL A 39 6.12 2.67 -5.93
C VAL A 39 7.64 2.86 -5.78
N GLU A 40 8.44 2.46 -6.77
CA GLU A 40 9.89 2.74 -6.75
C GLU A 40 10.16 4.25 -6.72
N ASP A 41 9.48 5.03 -7.56
CA ASP A 41 9.63 6.48 -7.64
C ASP A 41 9.33 7.13 -6.28
N PHE A 42 8.30 6.66 -5.57
CA PHE A 42 8.01 7.10 -4.21
C PHE A 42 9.17 6.84 -3.26
N PHE A 43 9.68 5.61 -3.17
CA PHE A 43 10.76 5.31 -2.22
C PHE A 43 12.09 5.94 -2.61
N ASN A 44 12.36 6.16 -3.91
CA ASN A 44 13.51 6.91 -4.37
C ASN A 44 13.43 8.38 -3.95
N TYR A 45 12.25 8.99 -4.11
CA TYR A 45 12.01 10.36 -3.65
C TYR A 45 12.14 10.49 -2.13
N VAL A 46 11.57 9.55 -1.36
CA VAL A 46 11.72 9.57 0.11
C VAL A 46 13.18 9.41 0.50
N ARG A 47 13.93 8.53 -0.16
CA ARG A 47 15.36 8.31 0.11
C ARG A 47 16.21 9.55 -0.14
N SER A 48 15.89 10.34 -1.16
CA SER A 48 16.61 11.59 -1.45
C SER A 48 16.17 12.76 -0.57
N SER A 49 14.95 12.70 -0.03
CA SER A 49 14.32 13.82 0.70
C SER A 49 14.36 13.67 2.21
N GLN A 50 14.75 12.52 2.75
CA GLN A 50 14.76 12.23 4.19
C GLN A 50 16.15 11.79 4.65
N GLU A 51 16.46 12.03 5.92
CA GLU A 51 17.65 11.45 6.54
C GLU A 51 17.56 9.92 6.57
N GLN A 52 18.72 9.26 6.60
CA GLN A 52 18.80 7.81 6.48
C GLN A 52 17.99 7.06 7.56
N GLU A 53 17.93 7.59 8.79
CA GLU A 53 17.14 6.99 9.86
C GLU A 53 15.64 7.09 9.61
N ASP A 54 15.17 8.24 9.13
CA ASP A 54 13.75 8.46 8.85
C ASP A 54 13.30 7.68 7.62
N TYR A 55 14.16 7.56 6.60
CA TYR A 55 13.94 6.64 5.48
C TYR A 55 13.73 5.20 5.97
N LYS A 56 14.59 4.70 6.86
CA LYS A 56 14.45 3.36 7.44
C LYS A 56 13.13 3.20 8.21
N LYS A 57 12.70 4.20 8.98
CA LYS A 57 11.40 4.19 9.68
C LYS A 57 10.23 4.11 8.70
N ILE A 58 10.26 4.85 7.60
CA ILE A 58 9.21 4.84 6.56
C ILE A 58 9.15 3.47 5.87
N VAL A 59 10.30 2.89 5.51
CA VAL A 59 10.37 1.54 4.92
C VAL A 59 9.82 0.50 5.89
N TYR A 60 10.21 0.56 7.16
CA TYR A 60 9.72 -0.35 8.19
C TYR A 60 8.20 -0.23 8.41
N ALA A 61 7.68 0.99 8.52
CA ALA A 61 6.24 1.23 8.65
C ALA A 61 5.47 0.70 7.44
N SER A 62 5.99 0.91 6.23
CA SER A 62 5.40 0.41 4.99
C SER A 62 5.38 -1.12 4.96
N ARG A 63 6.47 -1.79 5.40
CA ARG A 63 6.54 -3.26 5.52
C ARG A 63 5.45 -3.81 6.44
N LEU A 64 5.30 -3.20 7.62
CA LEU A 64 4.28 -3.60 8.59
C LEU A 64 2.86 -3.37 8.06
N GLN A 65 2.69 -2.30 7.31
CA GLN A 65 1.40 -1.93 6.75
C GLN A 65 0.98 -2.87 5.62
N PHE A 66 1.90 -3.26 4.74
CA PHE A 66 1.65 -4.13 3.57
C PHE A 66 2.03 -5.60 3.82
N HIS A 67 2.09 -6.04 5.08
CA HIS A 67 2.33 -7.44 5.44
C HIS A 67 1.18 -8.33 4.96
N THR A 68 1.50 -9.41 4.23
CA THR A 68 0.53 -10.28 3.55
C THR A 68 -0.59 -10.77 4.46
N ASP A 69 -0.26 -11.25 5.65
CA ASP A 69 -1.24 -11.87 6.56
C ASP A 69 -2.32 -10.88 7.03
N LYS A 70 -1.96 -9.61 7.23
CA LYS A 70 -2.92 -8.59 7.67
C LYS A 70 -3.87 -8.15 6.57
N TRP A 71 -3.52 -8.40 5.32
CA TRP A 71 -4.32 -7.99 4.17
C TRP A 71 -5.27 -9.06 3.67
N VAL A 72 -4.91 -10.35 3.82
CA VAL A 72 -5.83 -11.44 3.48
C VAL A 72 -7.16 -11.29 4.24
N SER A 73 -7.12 -10.95 5.53
CA SER A 73 -8.35 -10.71 6.31
C SER A 73 -9.13 -9.47 5.87
N ARG A 74 -8.45 -8.41 5.41
CA ARG A 74 -9.08 -7.16 4.94
C ARG A 74 -9.72 -7.34 3.56
N LEU A 75 -9.04 -8.04 2.64
CA LEU A 75 -9.55 -8.35 1.30
C LEU A 75 -10.83 -9.17 1.35
N ASN A 76 -10.98 -10.04 2.36
CA ASN A 76 -12.20 -10.82 2.58
C ASN A 76 -13.44 -9.95 2.89
N THR A 77 -13.26 -8.71 3.35
CA THR A 77 -14.38 -7.78 3.58
C THR A 77 -14.93 -7.18 2.27
N VAL A 78 -14.08 -7.09 1.23
CA VAL A 78 -14.45 -6.54 -0.08
C VAL A 78 -15.30 -7.58 -0.81
N LYS A 79 -16.61 -7.35 -0.96
CA LYS A 79 -17.52 -8.31 -1.61
C LYS A 79 -17.31 -8.41 -3.11
N ASP A 80 -17.05 -7.29 -3.77
CA ASP A 80 -16.83 -7.23 -5.21
C ASP A 80 -15.50 -7.88 -5.58
N LYS A 81 -15.58 -8.93 -6.42
CA LYS A 81 -14.39 -9.70 -6.83
C LYS A 81 -13.46 -8.86 -7.68
N ALA A 82 -13.98 -8.03 -8.59
CA ALA A 82 -13.14 -7.21 -9.46
C ALA A 82 -12.32 -6.20 -8.67
N THR A 83 -12.94 -5.54 -7.69
CA THR A 83 -12.27 -4.62 -6.77
C THR A 83 -11.26 -5.33 -5.88
N ARG A 84 -11.61 -6.52 -5.37
CA ARG A 84 -10.68 -7.33 -4.56
C ARG A 84 -9.44 -7.73 -5.35
N ASP A 85 -9.62 -8.26 -6.56
CA ASP A 85 -8.52 -8.67 -7.45
C ASP A 85 -7.65 -7.46 -7.84
N ALA A 86 -8.28 -6.30 -8.07
CA ALA A 86 -7.60 -5.04 -8.36
C ALA A 86 -6.72 -4.59 -7.19
N ILE A 87 -7.25 -4.55 -5.96
CA ILE A 87 -6.48 -4.19 -4.76
C ILE A 87 -5.35 -5.19 -4.52
N GLU A 88 -5.62 -6.48 -4.68
CA GLU A 88 -4.60 -7.53 -4.52
C GLU A 88 -3.45 -7.34 -5.53
N LYS A 89 -3.76 -7.02 -6.79
CA LYS A 89 -2.75 -6.69 -7.80
C LYS A 89 -1.90 -5.49 -7.39
N GLY A 90 -2.53 -4.41 -6.91
CA GLY A 90 -1.80 -3.23 -6.42
C GLY A 90 -0.88 -3.57 -5.23
N MET A 91 -1.35 -4.41 -4.32
CA MET A 91 -0.53 -4.92 -3.22
C MET A 91 0.69 -5.69 -3.72
N PHE A 92 0.55 -6.55 -4.73
CA PHE A 92 1.69 -7.27 -5.31
C PHE A 92 2.76 -6.31 -5.83
N CYS A 93 2.38 -5.17 -6.41
CA CYS A 93 3.34 -4.16 -6.87
C CYS A 93 4.16 -3.56 -5.71
N THR A 94 3.62 -3.50 -4.49
CA THR A 94 4.35 -3.00 -3.32
C THR A 94 5.30 -4.02 -2.69
N ARG A 95 5.05 -5.32 -2.87
CA ARG A 95 5.77 -6.39 -2.13
C ARG A 95 7.28 -6.42 -2.36
N PRO A 96 7.80 -6.35 -3.60
CA PRO A 96 9.23 -6.58 -3.79
C PRO A 96 10.11 -5.42 -3.27
N ILE A 97 9.65 -4.17 -3.31
CA ILE A 97 10.39 -3.03 -2.71
C ILE A 97 10.47 -3.19 -1.19
N LEU A 98 9.43 -3.74 -0.57
CA LEU A 98 9.43 -4.06 0.86
C LEU A 98 10.38 -5.21 1.20
N VAL A 99 10.85 -6.01 0.24
CA VAL A 99 11.84 -7.08 0.47
C VAL A 99 13.26 -6.62 0.14
N TYR A 100 13.47 -5.84 -0.93
CA TYR A 100 14.79 -5.48 -1.44
C TYR A 100 15.38 -4.16 -0.90
N VAL A 101 14.58 -3.30 -0.27
CA VAL A 101 15.08 -2.08 0.37
C VAL A 101 15.56 -2.41 1.80
N ALA A 102 16.76 -2.98 1.93
CA ALA A 102 17.46 -3.17 3.19
C ALA A 102 18.80 -2.42 3.18
#